data_AF-A0AAV4UTR7-F1
#
_entry.id   AF-A0AAV4UTR7-F1
#
_cell.length_a   1.000
_cell.length_b   1.000
_cell.length_c   1.000
_cell.angle_alpha   90.00
_cell.angle_beta   90.00
_cell.angle_gamma   90.00
#
_symmetry.space_group_name_H-M   'P 1'
#
loop_
_entity.id
_entity.type
_entity.pdbx_description
1 polymer ?
#
loop_
_entity_poly.entity_id
_entity_poly.type
_entity_poly.pdbx_seq_one_letter_code
_entity_poly.pdbx_strand_id
1 'polypeptide(L)'
;MPEPTHAPAKPNSAEIKKPGSATTVKTKGSVPARSVRSGGVKKAPVDAGEPEFKEQDLSEEDVLEKASEILTDDVINGLGSSNWKDRLVAILKLRFEILCYIADNAQISHIAVESCLSDVVDKIGDSKNGVHAGLALTSLASATKLDYISLEVLNLAFNQRNPKNQSEALIWVSNAIKQFGLKVQVKEIIDNLKKGFSSTNPGVRNAALALVGTMYMYVGKSLRSFFEDEKPALLQQIDSEFEKMKDIKPPVPMKGIAAKAIKSRCC
;
A
#
# COMPACT_ATOMS: atom_id res chain seq x y z
N MET A 1 -63.68 -23.10 -16.01
CA MET A 1 -63.29 -23.39 -14.63
C MET A 1 -61.78 -23.61 -14.61
N PRO A 2 -60.99 -22.68 -14.07
CA PRO A 2 -59.55 -22.90 -13.90
C PRO A 2 -59.26 -23.45 -12.49
N GLU A 3 -58.51 -24.56 -12.43
CA GLU A 3 -57.92 -25.10 -11.20
C GLU A 3 -56.60 -24.38 -10.84
N PRO A 4 -56.19 -24.41 -9.56
CA PRO A 4 -55.39 -23.35 -8.96
C PRO A 4 -53.87 -23.59 -8.95
N THR A 5 -53.19 -22.46 -8.80
CA THR A 5 -51.75 -22.24 -8.65
C THR A 5 -51.18 -22.85 -7.37
N HIS A 6 -50.06 -23.59 -7.50
CA HIS A 6 -49.18 -23.95 -6.37
C HIS A 6 -47.95 -23.04 -6.35
N ALA A 7 -47.81 -22.28 -5.26
CA ALA A 7 -46.61 -21.53 -4.90
C ALA A 7 -45.57 -22.45 -4.23
N PRO A 8 -44.26 -22.28 -4.48
CA PRO A 8 -43.23 -22.99 -3.72
C PRO A 8 -42.86 -22.25 -2.43
N ALA A 9 -42.64 -23.06 -1.39
CA ALA A 9 -42.38 -22.70 0.00
C ALA A 9 -41.00 -22.07 0.24
N LYS A 10 -40.95 -21.15 1.22
CA LYS A 10 -39.72 -20.64 1.86
C LYS A 10 -39.13 -21.69 2.81
N PRO A 11 -37.80 -21.88 2.87
CA PRO A 11 -37.16 -22.58 3.97
C PRO A 11 -36.84 -21.64 5.14
N ASN A 12 -37.02 -22.19 6.33
CA ASN A 12 -36.93 -21.61 7.67
C ASN A 12 -35.54 -21.06 8.05
N SER A 13 -35.58 -19.98 8.82
CA SER A 13 -34.51 -19.49 9.69
C SER A 13 -34.28 -20.47 10.85
N ALA A 14 -33.02 -20.84 11.11
CA ALA A 14 -32.61 -21.55 12.32
C ALA A 14 -31.78 -20.61 13.22
N GLU A 15 -32.26 -20.47 14.44
CA GLU A 15 -31.79 -19.65 15.55
C GLU A 15 -30.45 -20.14 16.11
N ILE A 16 -29.49 -19.23 16.32
CA ILE A 16 -28.21 -19.50 17.00
C ILE A 16 -28.31 -19.04 18.46
N LYS A 17 -28.23 -19.98 19.41
CA LYS A 17 -28.17 -19.71 20.87
C LYS A 17 -26.73 -19.43 21.33
N LYS A 18 -26.54 -18.28 22.00
CA LYS A 18 -25.37 -17.96 22.84
C LYS A 18 -25.47 -18.65 24.22
N PRO A 19 -24.33 -18.91 24.88
CA PRO A 19 -24.26 -18.86 26.34
C PRO A 19 -23.20 -17.88 26.85
N GLY A 20 -23.47 -17.25 27.99
CA GLY A 20 -22.71 -16.14 28.59
C GLY A 20 -21.71 -16.53 29.69
N SER A 21 -21.09 -15.48 30.26
CA SER A 21 -20.10 -15.45 31.33
C SER A 21 -20.54 -16.04 32.68
N ALA A 22 -19.59 -16.60 33.45
CA ALA A 22 -19.20 -16.15 34.80
C ALA A 22 -18.21 -17.10 35.54
N THR A 23 -17.06 -16.52 35.94
CA THR A 23 -16.43 -16.58 37.29
C THR A 23 -15.59 -17.78 37.80
N THR A 24 -14.32 -17.43 38.07
CA THR A 24 -13.22 -17.93 38.94
C THR A 24 -13.35 -19.17 39.84
N VAL A 25 -12.28 -20.00 39.86
CA VAL A 25 -11.77 -20.71 41.07
C VAL A 25 -10.23 -20.81 41.03
N LYS A 26 -9.60 -20.51 42.17
CA LYS A 26 -8.16 -20.66 42.49
C LYS A 26 -7.81 -22.10 42.85
N THR A 27 -6.63 -22.59 42.45
CA THR A 27 -5.93 -23.70 43.13
C THR A 27 -4.42 -23.47 43.19
N LYS A 28 -3.84 -23.79 44.34
CA LYS A 28 -2.44 -23.67 44.74
C LYS A 28 -1.65 -24.96 44.47
N GLY A 29 -0.35 -24.79 44.25
CA GLY A 29 0.73 -25.74 44.58
C GLY A 29 1.46 -26.33 43.36
N SER A 30 2.74 -26.68 43.36
CA SER A 30 3.87 -26.58 44.31
C SER A 30 5.10 -27.15 43.59
N VAL A 31 6.25 -26.48 43.51
CA VAL A 31 7.60 -27.13 43.38
C VAL A 31 8.71 -26.11 43.72
N PRO A 32 9.94 -26.52 44.12
CA PRO A 32 10.52 -26.15 45.40
C PRO A 32 11.72 -25.19 45.31
N ALA A 33 12.05 -24.62 46.48
CA ALA A 33 13.15 -23.70 46.70
C ALA A 33 14.53 -24.37 46.57
N ARG A 34 15.46 -23.71 45.87
CA ARG A 34 16.91 -23.96 45.98
C ARG A 34 17.60 -22.67 46.39
N SER A 35 18.16 -22.67 47.60
CA SER A 35 18.97 -21.61 48.19
C SER A 35 20.33 -21.51 47.51
N VAL A 36 20.73 -20.32 47.04
CA VAL A 36 22.14 -19.92 46.92
C VAL A 36 22.30 -18.40 47.14
N ARG A 37 22.92 -18.09 48.28
CA ARG A 37 23.90 -17.01 48.57
C ARG A 37 23.58 -15.54 48.21
N SER A 38 23.49 -14.77 49.29
CA SER A 38 23.71 -13.32 49.36
C SER A 38 25.08 -12.90 48.79
N GLY A 39 25.05 -12.10 47.73
CA GLY A 39 26.18 -11.31 47.25
C GLY A 39 25.66 -9.96 46.81
N GLY A 40 25.95 -8.91 47.58
CA GLY A 40 25.51 -7.56 47.28
C GLY A 40 26.12 -7.03 46.00
N VAL A 41 25.28 -6.50 45.11
CA VAL A 41 25.68 -5.56 44.07
C VAL A 41 24.69 -4.40 44.06
N LYS A 42 25.28 -3.21 44.01
CA LYS A 42 24.73 -1.87 44.16
C LYS A 42 23.45 -1.65 43.35
N LYS A 43 22.43 -1.04 43.98
CA LYS A 43 21.32 -0.38 43.27
C LYS A 43 21.91 0.70 42.37
N ALA A 44 21.87 0.49 41.05
CA ALA A 44 21.86 1.60 40.11
C ALA A 44 20.50 2.31 40.21
N PRO A 45 20.42 3.65 40.05
CA PRO A 45 19.14 4.33 40.01
C PRO A 45 18.42 3.90 38.73
N VAL A 46 17.22 3.35 38.88
CA VAL A 46 16.24 3.29 37.80
C VAL A 46 15.68 4.69 37.62
N ASP A 47 16.40 5.53 36.89
CA ASP A 47 15.80 6.70 36.25
C ASP A 47 15.16 6.22 34.94
N ALA A 48 13.97 5.62 35.08
CA ALA A 48 13.07 5.41 33.96
C ALA A 48 12.12 6.61 33.92
N GLY A 49 12.63 7.75 33.47
CA GLY A 49 11.78 8.79 32.95
C GLY A 49 11.09 8.24 31.70
N GLU A 50 9.81 7.90 31.81
CA GLU A 50 8.96 7.77 30.63
C GLU A 50 9.12 9.06 29.82
N PRO A 51 9.29 9.01 28.48
CA PRO A 51 9.26 10.22 27.68
C PRO A 51 7.87 10.83 27.85
N GLU A 52 7.80 11.88 28.65
CA GLU A 52 6.61 12.70 28.83
C GLU A 52 6.20 13.22 27.45
N PHE A 53 5.14 12.65 26.89
CA PHE A 53 4.55 13.12 25.64
C PHE A 53 3.99 14.52 25.89
N LYS A 54 4.78 15.54 25.56
CA LYS A 54 4.33 16.93 25.57
C LYS A 54 3.53 17.16 24.31
N GLU A 55 2.21 17.20 24.44
CA GLU A 55 1.35 17.80 23.42
C GLU A 55 1.80 19.25 23.23
N GLN A 56 2.35 19.53 22.05
CA GLN A 56 2.66 20.89 21.68
C GLN A 56 1.34 21.54 21.26
N ASP A 57 0.82 22.45 22.08
CA ASP A 57 -0.37 23.25 21.73
C ASP A 57 -0.06 24.02 20.44
N LEU A 58 -0.71 23.62 19.35
CA LEU A 58 -0.66 24.35 18.08
C LEU A 58 -1.52 25.61 18.22
N SER A 59 -1.02 26.73 17.69
CA SER A 59 -1.83 27.95 17.64
C SER A 59 -3.02 27.77 16.69
N GLU A 60 -4.09 28.55 16.87
CA GLU A 60 -5.24 28.50 15.95
C GLU A 60 -4.83 28.78 14.50
N GLU A 61 -3.81 29.63 14.30
CA GLU A 61 -3.24 29.93 12.98
C GLU A 61 -2.56 28.70 12.36
N ASP A 62 -1.72 27.99 13.13
CA ASP A 62 -1.07 26.75 12.68
C ASP A 62 -2.08 25.63 12.36
N VAL A 63 -3.15 25.53 13.17
CA VAL A 63 -4.22 24.56 12.95
C VAL A 63 -4.96 24.87 11.65
N LEU A 64 -5.27 26.13 11.37
CA LEU A 64 -5.94 26.54 10.13
C LEU A 64 -5.05 26.32 8.91
N GLU A 65 -3.76 26.63 9.01
CA GLU A 65 -2.80 26.37 7.92
C GLU A 65 -2.75 24.87 7.61
N LYS A 66 -2.52 24.01 8.60
CA LYS A 66 -2.50 22.54 8.44
C LYS A 66 -3.83 21.99 7.93
N ALA A 67 -4.95 22.52 8.42
CA ALA A 67 -6.26 22.12 7.95
C ALA A 67 -6.45 22.48 6.47
N SER A 68 -5.96 23.63 6.02
CA SER A 68 -6.08 24.07 4.62
C SER A 68 -5.26 23.21 3.64
N GLU A 69 -4.15 22.63 4.09
CA GLU A 69 -3.33 21.71 3.27
C GLU A 69 -4.09 20.42 2.94
N ILE A 70 -4.86 19.89 3.89
CA ILE A 70 -5.59 18.61 3.75
C ILE A 70 -7.01 18.85 3.21
N LEU A 71 -7.69 19.87 3.72
CA LEU A 71 -9.07 20.24 3.38
C LEU A 71 -9.08 21.35 2.34
N THR A 72 -8.53 21.07 1.16
CA THR A 72 -8.57 22.02 0.03
C THR A 72 -10.00 22.43 -0.32
N ASP A 73 -10.18 23.64 -0.89
CA ASP A 73 -11.49 24.17 -1.29
C ASP A 73 -12.27 23.21 -2.20
N ASP A 74 -11.59 22.50 -3.10
CA ASP A 74 -12.20 21.50 -3.98
C ASP A 74 -12.82 20.33 -3.19
N VAL A 75 -12.14 19.86 -2.13
CA VAL A 75 -12.67 18.82 -1.24
C VAL A 75 -13.86 19.34 -0.46
N ILE A 76 -13.75 20.53 0.15
CA ILE A 76 -14.84 21.12 0.96
C ILE A 76 -16.09 21.32 0.10
N ASN A 77 -15.94 21.93 -1.07
CA ASN A 77 -17.04 22.15 -2.01
C ASN A 77 -17.63 20.83 -2.52
N GLY A 78 -16.78 19.84 -2.82
CA GLY A 78 -17.22 18.52 -3.26
C GLY A 78 -18.02 17.77 -2.18
N LEU A 79 -17.63 17.87 -0.91
CA LEU A 79 -18.35 17.28 0.21
C LEU A 79 -19.72 17.95 0.45
N GLY A 80 -19.80 19.26 0.21
CA GLY A 80 -21.03 20.05 0.29
C GLY A 80 -21.99 19.86 -0.90
N SER A 81 -21.58 19.13 -1.94
CA SER A 81 -22.40 18.95 -3.15
C SER A 81 -23.71 18.23 -2.86
N SER A 82 -24.81 18.70 -3.46
CA SER A 82 -26.11 18.01 -3.43
C SER A 82 -26.08 16.67 -4.17
N ASN A 83 -25.15 16.50 -5.12
CA ASN A 83 -24.95 15.27 -5.87
C ASN A 83 -24.05 14.28 -5.13
N TRP A 84 -24.60 13.08 -4.85
CA TRP A 84 -23.88 12.05 -4.09
C TRP A 84 -22.62 11.53 -4.78
N LYS A 85 -22.56 11.56 -6.13
CA LYS A 85 -21.37 11.12 -6.87
C LYS A 85 -20.20 12.07 -6.66
N ASP A 86 -20.49 13.38 -6.58
CA ASP A 86 -19.47 14.39 -6.34
C ASP A 86 -18.96 14.29 -4.90
N ARG A 87 -19.86 14.06 -3.94
CA ARG A 87 -19.48 13.73 -2.55
C ARG A 87 -18.61 12.49 -2.46
N LEU A 88 -18.92 11.44 -3.22
CA LEU A 88 -18.11 10.20 -3.26
C LEU A 88 -16.71 10.47 -3.83
N VAL A 89 -16.59 11.31 -4.85
CA VAL A 89 -15.28 11.69 -5.40
C VAL A 89 -14.48 12.46 -4.37
N ALA A 90 -15.11 13.45 -3.73
CA ALA A 90 -14.47 14.29 -2.72
C ALA A 90 -14.02 13.50 -1.49
N ILE A 91 -14.84 12.58 -0.96
CA ILE A 91 -14.47 11.77 0.22
C ILE A 91 -13.32 10.80 -0.11
N LEU A 92 -13.28 10.24 -1.33
CA LEU A 92 -12.18 9.38 -1.76
C LEU A 92 -10.88 10.17 -1.92
N LYS A 93 -10.94 11.36 -2.55
CA LYS A 93 -9.79 12.27 -2.63
C LYS A 93 -9.27 12.61 -1.25
N LEU A 94 -10.13 13.07 -0.34
CA LEU A 94 -9.77 13.40 1.03
C LEU A 94 -9.12 12.22 1.75
N ARG A 95 -9.66 11.01 1.58
CA ARG A 95 -9.07 9.79 2.17
C ARG A 95 -7.63 9.56 1.69
N PHE A 96 -7.34 9.76 0.41
CA PHE A 96 -5.98 9.60 -0.12
C PHE A 96 -5.03 10.70 0.34
N GLU A 97 -5.48 11.96 0.39
CA GLU A 97 -4.67 13.07 0.92
C GLU A 97 -4.33 12.87 2.40
N ILE A 98 -5.28 12.39 3.22
CA ILE A 98 -5.01 12.02 4.61
C ILE A 98 -3.97 10.91 4.70
N LEU A 99 -4.03 9.89 3.84
CA LEU A 99 -3.01 8.83 3.81
C LEU A 99 -1.63 9.38 3.43
N CYS A 100 -1.54 10.29 2.47
CA CYS A 100 -0.30 11.00 2.14
C CYS A 100 0.24 11.75 3.36
N TYR A 101 -0.61 12.55 4.01
CA TYR A 101 -0.23 13.34 5.18
C TYR A 101 0.29 12.44 6.32
N ILE A 102 -0.41 11.35 6.64
CA ILE A 102 0.04 10.40 7.69
C ILE A 102 1.39 9.79 7.30
N ALA A 103 1.57 9.41 6.02
CA ALA A 103 2.83 8.81 5.56
C ALA A 103 4.01 9.77 5.61
N ASP A 104 3.78 11.06 5.38
CA ASP A 104 4.84 12.07 5.38
C ASP A 104 5.16 12.59 6.80
N ASN A 105 4.20 12.53 7.74
CA ASN A 105 4.33 13.11 9.08
C ASN A 105 4.45 12.09 10.22
N ALA A 106 4.14 10.81 10.00
CA ALA A 106 4.15 9.79 11.04
C ALA A 106 4.96 8.54 10.65
N GLN A 107 5.39 7.78 11.66
CA GLN A 107 5.98 6.46 11.44
C GLN A 107 4.88 5.44 11.17
N ILE A 108 4.85 4.89 9.97
CA ILE A 108 3.88 3.87 9.57
C ILE A 108 4.51 2.48 9.68
N SER A 109 3.80 1.56 10.35
CA SER A 109 4.17 0.14 10.39
C SER A 109 3.63 -0.61 9.17
N HIS A 110 4.23 -1.75 8.84
CA HIS A 110 3.76 -2.59 7.73
C HIS A 110 2.30 -3.04 7.92
N ILE A 111 1.89 -3.34 9.16
CA ILE A 111 0.51 -3.74 9.49
C ILE A 111 -0.50 -2.62 9.17
N ALA A 112 -0.12 -1.36 9.46
CA ALA A 112 -0.97 -0.22 9.14
C ALA A 112 -1.16 -0.07 7.62
N VAL A 113 -0.09 -0.28 6.84
CA VAL A 113 -0.17 -0.30 5.37
C VAL A 113 -1.12 -1.40 4.88
N GLU A 114 -0.99 -2.64 5.38
CA GLU A 114 -1.82 -3.78 4.96
C GLU A 114 -3.31 -3.49 5.13
N SER A 115 -3.68 -2.75 6.18
CA SER A 115 -5.08 -2.40 6.46
C SER A 115 -5.71 -1.48 5.41
N CYS A 116 -4.92 -0.67 4.70
CA CYS A 116 -5.43 0.29 3.72
C CYS A 116 -5.02 -0.01 2.28
N LEU A 117 -3.97 -0.81 2.05
CA LEU A 117 -3.36 -0.97 0.74
C LEU A 117 -4.31 -1.56 -0.30
N SER A 118 -5.11 -2.57 0.08
CA SER A 118 -6.11 -3.17 -0.82
C SER A 118 -7.12 -2.14 -1.32
N ASP A 119 -7.57 -1.23 -0.45
CA ASP A 119 -8.53 -0.19 -0.81
C ASP A 119 -7.94 0.85 -1.76
N VAL A 120 -6.65 1.20 -1.58
CA VAL A 120 -5.95 2.12 -2.49
C VAL A 120 -5.75 1.46 -3.85
N VAL A 121 -5.31 0.20 -3.90
CA VAL A 121 -5.10 -0.54 -5.15
C VAL A 121 -6.41 -0.75 -5.90
N ASP A 122 -7.52 -1.01 -5.21
CA ASP A 122 -8.84 -1.13 -5.85
C ASP A 122 -9.29 0.16 -6.55
N LYS A 123 -8.73 1.31 -6.16
CA LYS A 123 -9.08 2.63 -6.68
C LYS A 123 -8.02 3.26 -7.59
N ILE A 124 -6.89 2.60 -7.81
CA ILE A 124 -5.81 3.14 -8.66
C ILE A 124 -6.25 3.33 -10.13
N GLY A 125 -7.20 2.53 -10.60
CA GLY A 125 -7.79 2.65 -11.93
C GLY A 125 -8.98 3.60 -12.03
N ASP A 126 -9.37 4.29 -10.95
CA ASP A 126 -10.49 5.23 -10.96
C ASP A 126 -10.17 6.46 -11.81
N SER A 127 -11.11 6.89 -12.64
CA SER A 127 -10.87 7.97 -13.60
C SER A 127 -10.72 9.36 -12.96
N LYS A 128 -11.23 9.55 -11.74
CA LYS A 128 -11.17 10.83 -11.02
C LYS A 128 -10.13 10.79 -9.90
N ASN A 129 -10.04 9.67 -9.20
CA ASN A 129 -9.22 9.52 -8.00
C ASN A 129 -7.98 8.63 -8.17
N GLY A 130 -7.77 8.00 -9.33
CA GLY A 130 -6.63 7.11 -9.56
C GLY A 130 -5.28 7.79 -9.37
N VAL A 131 -5.18 9.07 -9.74
CA VAL A 131 -3.97 9.88 -9.51
C VAL A 131 -3.68 10.04 -8.01
N HIS A 132 -4.70 10.39 -7.21
CA HIS A 132 -4.56 10.54 -5.76
C HIS A 132 -4.24 9.20 -5.08
N ALA A 133 -4.84 8.10 -5.54
CA ALA A 133 -4.49 6.75 -5.08
C ALA A 133 -3.01 6.43 -5.37
N GLY A 134 -2.51 6.73 -6.57
CA GLY A 134 -1.11 6.55 -6.93
C GLY A 134 -0.14 7.44 -6.11
N LEU A 135 -0.55 8.66 -5.77
CA LEU A 135 0.21 9.53 -4.86
C LEU A 135 0.28 8.91 -3.45
N ALA A 136 -0.84 8.44 -2.91
CA ALA A 136 -0.88 7.76 -1.61
C ALA A 136 0.04 6.53 -1.57
N LEU A 137 0.03 5.68 -2.62
CA LEU A 137 0.97 4.55 -2.71
C LEU A 137 2.43 5.01 -2.72
N THR A 138 2.72 6.13 -3.37
CA THR A 138 4.07 6.71 -3.43
C THR A 138 4.52 7.22 -2.07
N SER A 139 3.65 7.91 -1.31
CA SER A 139 3.97 8.36 0.05
C SER A 139 4.14 7.17 1.01
N LEU A 140 3.27 6.15 0.93
CA LEU A 140 3.42 4.92 1.71
C LEU A 140 4.74 4.19 1.42
N ALA A 141 5.16 4.13 0.15
CA ALA A 141 6.45 3.57 -0.26
C ALA A 141 7.65 4.38 0.26
N SER A 142 7.49 5.70 0.43
CA SER A 142 8.50 6.58 1.02
C SER A 142 8.63 6.39 2.53
N ALA A 143 7.50 6.20 3.23
CA ALA A 143 7.45 6.01 4.67
C ALA A 143 7.97 4.63 5.12
N THR A 144 7.73 3.60 4.31
CA THR A 144 8.14 2.22 4.58
C THR A 144 9.32 1.83 3.70
N LYS A 145 9.08 1.02 2.66
CA LYS A 145 10.06 0.61 1.66
C LYS A 145 9.37 0.27 0.35
N LEU A 146 9.97 0.70 -0.77
CA LEU A 146 9.45 0.42 -2.10
C LEU A 146 9.42 -1.08 -2.43
N ASP A 147 10.40 -1.86 -1.97
CA ASP A 147 10.49 -3.30 -2.25
C ASP A 147 9.22 -4.05 -1.84
N TYR A 148 8.72 -3.76 -0.65
CA TYR A 148 7.50 -4.32 -0.10
C TYR A 148 6.24 -3.78 -0.81
N ILE A 149 6.11 -2.44 -0.90
CA ILE A 149 4.90 -1.83 -1.48
C ILE A 149 4.73 -2.19 -2.96
N SER A 150 5.82 -2.15 -3.75
CA SER A 150 5.74 -2.44 -5.19
C SER A 150 5.30 -3.86 -5.48
N LEU A 151 5.79 -4.83 -4.71
CA LEU A 151 5.37 -6.23 -4.84
C LEU A 151 3.91 -6.41 -4.42
N GLU A 152 3.53 -5.87 -3.27
CA GLU A 152 2.19 -6.07 -2.73
C GLU A 152 1.11 -5.39 -3.58
N VAL A 153 1.40 -4.20 -4.13
CA VAL A 153 0.52 -3.51 -5.09
C VAL A 153 0.28 -4.37 -6.34
N LEU A 154 1.33 -4.97 -6.91
CA LEU A 154 1.17 -5.84 -8.08
C LEU A 154 0.40 -7.11 -7.74
N ASN A 155 0.70 -7.75 -6.61
CA ASN A 155 -0.02 -8.94 -6.16
C ASN A 155 -1.52 -8.66 -5.99
N LEU A 156 -1.88 -7.57 -5.29
CA LEU A 156 -3.27 -7.17 -5.10
C LEU A 156 -3.94 -6.83 -6.44
N ALA A 157 -3.27 -6.08 -7.32
CA ALA A 157 -3.84 -5.69 -8.61
C ALA A 157 -4.09 -6.89 -9.53
N PHE A 158 -3.18 -7.86 -9.59
CA PHE A 158 -3.34 -9.08 -10.40
C PHE A 158 -4.29 -10.11 -9.78
N ASN A 159 -4.51 -10.06 -8.46
CA ASN A 159 -5.55 -10.86 -7.79
C ASN A 159 -6.97 -10.32 -8.07
N GLN A 160 -7.09 -9.05 -8.44
CA GLN A 160 -8.35 -8.45 -8.88
C GLN A 160 -8.65 -8.74 -10.36
N ARG A 161 -9.92 -8.70 -10.73
CA ARG A 161 -10.38 -8.89 -12.13
C ARG A 161 -10.41 -7.61 -12.96
N ASN A 162 -10.05 -6.46 -12.40
CA ASN A 162 -10.12 -5.16 -13.09
C ASN A 162 -8.84 -4.89 -13.89
N PRO A 163 -8.87 -4.96 -15.24
CA PRO A 163 -7.69 -4.72 -16.06
C PRO A 163 -7.18 -3.27 -15.98
N LYS A 164 -8.04 -2.30 -15.62
CA LYS A 164 -7.61 -0.92 -15.43
C LYS A 164 -6.70 -0.81 -14.19
N ASN A 165 -7.08 -1.43 -13.08
CA ASN A 165 -6.22 -1.47 -11.89
C ASN A 165 -4.90 -2.19 -12.17
N GLN A 166 -4.91 -3.30 -12.92
CA GLN A 166 -3.69 -4.01 -13.32
C GLN A 166 -2.74 -3.13 -14.15
N SER A 167 -3.26 -2.44 -15.17
CA SER A 167 -2.46 -1.56 -16.02
C SER A 167 -1.93 -0.34 -15.26
N GLU A 168 -2.77 0.33 -14.46
CA GLU A 168 -2.34 1.48 -13.67
C GLU A 168 -1.35 1.10 -12.56
N ALA A 169 -1.47 -0.09 -11.95
CA ALA A 169 -0.49 -0.59 -10.99
C ALA A 169 0.89 -0.81 -11.62
N LEU A 170 0.96 -1.40 -12.81
CA LEU A 170 2.22 -1.57 -13.57
C LEU A 170 2.84 -0.22 -13.95
N ILE A 171 2.02 0.74 -14.38
CA ILE A 171 2.45 2.11 -14.69
C ILE A 171 2.98 2.80 -13.43
N TRP A 172 2.27 2.65 -12.31
CA TRP A 172 2.68 3.21 -11.03
C TRP A 172 4.05 2.65 -10.59
N VAL A 173 4.25 1.33 -10.64
CA VAL A 173 5.56 0.72 -10.32
C VAL A 173 6.66 1.23 -11.24
N SER A 174 6.38 1.40 -12.55
CA SER A 174 7.34 1.97 -13.50
C SER A 174 7.78 3.37 -13.08
N ASN A 175 6.83 4.22 -12.69
CA ASN A 175 7.09 5.58 -12.24
C ASN A 175 7.76 5.60 -10.86
N ALA A 176 7.42 4.67 -9.96
CA ALA A 176 8.04 4.54 -8.66
C ALA A 176 9.53 4.13 -8.79
N ILE A 177 9.85 3.17 -9.66
CA ILE A 177 11.25 2.80 -9.94
C ILE A 177 12.05 4.01 -10.44
N LYS A 178 11.47 4.85 -11.31
CA LYS A 178 12.09 6.11 -11.75
C LYS A 178 12.31 7.11 -10.60
N GLN A 179 11.39 7.18 -9.64
CA GLN A 179 11.47 8.13 -8.53
C GLN A 179 12.40 7.70 -7.38
N PHE A 180 12.42 6.41 -7.04
CA PHE A 180 13.15 5.87 -5.89
C PHE A 180 14.44 5.12 -6.26
N GLY A 181 14.64 4.86 -7.55
CA GLY A 181 15.66 3.94 -8.07
C GLY A 181 15.23 2.47 -7.98
N LEU A 182 16.07 1.58 -8.51
CA LEU A 182 15.84 0.13 -8.48
C LEU A 182 16.06 -0.46 -7.08
N LYS A 183 15.14 -0.18 -6.15
CA LYS A 183 15.06 -0.76 -4.81
C LYS A 183 13.88 -1.75 -4.74
N VAL A 184 13.82 -2.66 -5.70
CA VAL A 184 12.71 -3.62 -5.88
C VAL A 184 13.24 -5.03 -6.04
N GLN A 185 12.43 -6.02 -5.65
CA GLN A 185 12.76 -7.44 -5.82
C GLN A 185 12.59 -7.86 -7.27
N VAL A 186 13.65 -7.71 -8.07
CA VAL A 186 13.64 -7.89 -9.54
C VAL A 186 12.96 -9.20 -9.98
N LYS A 187 13.26 -10.32 -9.32
CA LYS A 187 12.70 -11.64 -9.66
C LYS A 187 11.17 -11.69 -9.49
N GLU A 188 10.65 -11.19 -8.37
CA GLU A 188 9.22 -11.17 -8.08
C GLU A 188 8.46 -10.23 -9.04
N ILE A 189 9.09 -9.12 -9.42
CA ILE A 189 8.52 -8.21 -10.43
C ILE A 189 8.47 -8.88 -11.80
N ILE A 190 9.51 -9.65 -12.18
CA ILE A 190 9.53 -10.44 -13.42
C ILE A 190 8.37 -11.45 -13.46
N ASP A 191 8.09 -12.14 -12.36
CA ASP A 191 6.99 -13.09 -12.30
C ASP A 191 5.63 -12.40 -12.50
N ASN A 192 5.44 -11.19 -11.95
CA ASN A 192 4.25 -10.38 -12.20
C ASN A 192 4.20 -9.81 -13.62
N LEU A 193 5.34 -9.50 -14.23
CA LEU A 193 5.43 -9.09 -15.63
C LEU A 193 4.98 -10.20 -16.59
N LYS A 194 5.36 -11.46 -16.33
CA LYS A 194 4.90 -12.63 -17.09
C LYS A 194 3.38 -12.79 -17.04
N LYS A 195 2.75 -12.53 -15.89
CA LYS A 195 1.28 -12.45 -15.77
C LYS A 195 0.72 -11.30 -16.61
N GLY A 196 1.37 -10.13 -16.59
CA GLY A 196 0.99 -8.96 -17.39
C GLY A 196 1.04 -9.21 -18.89
N PHE A 197 2.11 -9.85 -19.39
CA PHE A 197 2.24 -10.23 -20.80
C PHE A 197 1.20 -11.23 -21.27
N SER A 198 0.81 -12.15 -20.38
CA SER A 198 -0.23 -13.15 -20.63
C SER A 198 -1.65 -12.59 -20.55
N SER A 199 -1.82 -11.32 -20.17
CA SER A 199 -3.15 -10.69 -20.09
C SER A 199 -3.81 -10.57 -21.46
N THR A 200 -5.11 -10.83 -21.53
CA THR A 200 -5.91 -10.62 -22.75
C THR A 200 -6.14 -9.14 -23.05
N ASN A 201 -6.00 -8.27 -22.04
CA ASN A 201 -6.19 -6.83 -22.18
C ASN A 201 -4.91 -6.16 -22.75
N PRO A 202 -4.99 -5.43 -23.88
CA PRO A 202 -3.82 -4.77 -24.47
C PRO A 202 -3.23 -3.67 -23.59
N GLY A 203 -4.05 -2.96 -22.80
CA GLY A 203 -3.56 -1.94 -21.87
C GLY A 203 -2.65 -2.52 -20.79
N VAL A 204 -3.00 -3.70 -20.26
CA VAL A 204 -2.17 -4.42 -19.27
C VAL A 204 -0.87 -4.92 -19.91
N ARG A 205 -0.92 -5.50 -21.11
CA ARG A 205 0.28 -5.95 -21.83
C ARG A 205 1.23 -4.78 -22.14
N ASN A 206 0.70 -3.66 -22.62
CA ASN A 206 1.49 -2.47 -22.93
C ASN A 206 2.12 -1.86 -21.66
N ALA A 207 1.38 -1.84 -20.55
CA ALA A 207 1.91 -1.38 -19.26
C ALA A 207 3.03 -2.30 -18.75
N ALA A 208 2.91 -3.62 -18.93
CA ALA A 208 3.97 -4.57 -18.60
C ALA A 208 5.22 -4.35 -19.45
N LEU A 209 5.07 -4.14 -20.76
CA LEU A 209 6.18 -3.81 -21.66
C LEU A 209 6.90 -2.52 -21.20
N ALA A 210 6.15 -1.45 -20.89
CA ALA A 210 6.71 -0.21 -20.40
C ALA A 210 7.48 -0.36 -19.08
N LEU A 211 7.00 -1.22 -18.17
CA LEU A 211 7.70 -1.55 -16.93
C LEU A 211 9.02 -2.30 -17.21
N VAL A 212 9.02 -3.26 -18.13
CA VAL A 212 10.22 -3.99 -18.55
C VAL A 212 11.26 -3.06 -19.17
N GLY A 213 10.84 -2.13 -20.03
CA GLY A 213 11.72 -1.08 -20.55
C GLY A 213 12.31 -0.20 -19.44
N THR A 214 11.50 0.17 -18.45
CA THR A 214 11.98 0.95 -17.30
C THR A 214 12.99 0.17 -16.48
N MET A 215 12.76 -1.12 -16.22
CA MET A 215 13.71 -1.98 -15.50
C MET A 215 15.02 -2.17 -16.27
N TYR A 216 14.97 -2.22 -17.61
CA TYR A 216 16.15 -2.34 -18.46
C TYR A 216 17.14 -1.18 -18.28
N MET A 217 16.65 0.03 -18.02
CA MET A 217 17.51 1.18 -17.74
C MET A 217 18.46 0.93 -16.55
N TYR A 218 18.02 0.16 -15.56
CA TYR A 218 18.75 -0.10 -14.33
C TYR A 218 19.51 -1.43 -14.33
N VAL A 219 18.91 -2.49 -14.90
CA VAL A 219 19.47 -3.85 -14.91
C VAL A 219 20.35 -4.11 -16.14
N GLY A 220 20.06 -3.44 -17.26
CA GLY A 220 20.75 -3.60 -18.53
C GLY A 220 20.49 -4.94 -19.21
N LYS A 221 21.43 -5.35 -20.09
CA LYS A 221 21.31 -6.52 -20.98
C LYS A 221 20.98 -7.84 -20.28
N SER A 222 21.40 -8.00 -19.02
CA SER A 222 21.10 -9.20 -18.22
C SER A 222 19.60 -9.42 -18.00
N LEU A 223 18.75 -8.39 -18.14
CA LEU A 223 17.31 -8.53 -17.99
C LEU A 223 16.67 -9.41 -19.07
N ARG A 224 17.29 -9.48 -20.27
CA ARG A 224 16.77 -10.25 -21.39
C ARG A 224 16.75 -11.76 -21.14
N SER A 225 17.70 -12.29 -20.36
CA SER A 225 17.79 -13.73 -20.10
C SER A 225 16.62 -14.28 -19.30
N PHE A 226 15.83 -13.42 -18.63
CA PHE A 226 14.66 -13.85 -17.85
C PHE A 226 13.41 -14.12 -18.70
N PHE A 227 13.45 -13.77 -19.99
CA PHE A 227 12.32 -13.86 -20.92
C PHE A 227 12.58 -14.78 -22.12
N GLU A 228 13.69 -15.52 -22.17
CA GLU A 228 14.08 -16.34 -23.34
C GLU A 228 13.04 -17.42 -23.71
N ASP A 229 12.29 -17.92 -22.72
CA ASP A 229 11.24 -18.93 -22.92
C ASP A 229 9.92 -18.34 -23.45
N GLU A 230 9.83 -17.02 -23.63
CA GLU A 230 8.63 -16.35 -24.12
C GLU A 230 8.45 -16.49 -25.64
N LYS A 231 7.22 -16.28 -26.11
CA LYS A 231 6.88 -16.41 -27.54
C LYS A 231 7.70 -15.43 -28.39
N PRO A 232 8.13 -15.79 -29.63
CA PRO A 232 8.96 -14.93 -30.48
C PRO A 232 8.40 -13.52 -30.71
N ALA A 233 7.08 -13.38 -30.87
CA ALA A 233 6.43 -12.08 -31.05
C ALA A 233 6.55 -11.18 -29.80
N LEU A 234 6.47 -11.77 -28.60
CA LEU A 234 6.62 -11.03 -27.35
C LEU A 234 8.09 -10.64 -27.12
N LEU A 235 9.02 -11.56 -27.41
CA LEU A 235 10.45 -11.26 -27.38
C LEU A 235 10.80 -10.05 -28.28
N GLN A 236 10.24 -10.00 -29.49
CA GLN A 236 10.44 -8.86 -30.39
C GLN A 236 9.90 -7.54 -29.81
N GLN A 237 8.76 -7.58 -29.11
CA GLN A 237 8.21 -6.39 -28.44
C GLN A 237 9.07 -5.94 -27.25
N ILE A 238 9.58 -6.89 -26.46
CA ILE A 238 10.49 -6.61 -25.35
C ILE A 238 11.80 -6.00 -25.88
N ASP A 239 12.38 -6.60 -26.92
CA ASP A 239 13.61 -6.10 -27.55
C ASP A 239 13.41 -4.69 -28.11
N SER A 240 12.25 -4.43 -28.75
CA SER A 240 11.89 -3.08 -29.19
C SER A 240 11.84 -2.07 -28.04
N GLU A 241 11.34 -2.48 -26.88
CA GLU A 241 11.27 -1.61 -25.71
C GLU A 241 12.64 -1.39 -25.07
N PHE A 242 13.51 -2.41 -25.06
CA PHE A 242 14.91 -2.26 -24.62
C PHE A 242 15.68 -1.28 -25.50
N GLU A 243 15.49 -1.32 -26.81
CA GLU A 243 16.15 -0.41 -27.75
C GLU A 243 15.74 1.05 -27.53
N LYS A 244 14.49 1.32 -27.13
CA LYS A 244 14.04 2.68 -26.77
C LYS A 244 14.70 3.21 -25.50
N MET A 245 15.03 2.31 -24.57
CA MET A 245 15.48 2.67 -23.22
C MET A 245 17.00 2.56 -23.05
N LYS A 246 17.74 2.01 -24.00
CA LYS A 246 19.19 1.74 -23.90
C LYS A 246 20.07 2.97 -23.70
N ASP A 247 19.67 4.11 -24.28
CA ASP A 247 20.47 5.35 -24.27
C ASP A 247 19.99 6.33 -23.18
N ILE A 248 18.90 6.00 -22.48
CA ILE A 248 18.34 6.82 -21.42
C ILE A 248 18.99 6.39 -20.10
N LYS A 249 19.89 7.25 -19.58
CA LYS A 249 20.47 7.03 -18.24
C LYS A 249 19.34 7.05 -17.19
N PRO A 250 19.40 6.16 -16.19
CA PRO A 250 18.46 6.19 -15.07
C PRO A 250 18.36 7.58 -14.45
N PRO A 251 17.13 8.11 -14.23
CA PRO A 251 16.96 9.34 -13.49
C PRO A 251 17.57 9.19 -12.09
N VAL A 252 18.18 10.26 -11.59
CA VAL A 252 18.68 10.28 -10.21
C VAL A 252 17.49 10.08 -9.28
N PRO A 253 17.53 9.11 -8.35
CA PRO A 253 16.44 8.88 -7.41
C PRO A 253 16.12 10.16 -6.61
N MET A 254 14.91 10.69 -6.77
CA MET A 254 14.45 11.89 -6.08
C MET A 254 13.79 11.57 -4.72
N LYS A 255 13.19 10.38 -4.57
CA LYS A 255 12.47 9.95 -3.36
C LYS A 255 13.21 8.82 -2.62
N GLY A 256 13.08 8.79 -1.29
CA GLY A 256 13.70 7.76 -0.43
C GLY A 256 15.11 8.06 0.10
N ILE A 257 15.62 9.28 -0.07
CA ILE A 257 16.84 9.78 0.61
C ILE A 257 16.45 10.62 1.85
N ALA A 258 15.37 11.40 1.78
CA ALA A 258 14.91 12.29 2.84
C ALA A 258 14.34 11.59 4.09
N ALA A 259 13.88 10.33 3.98
CA ALA A 259 13.40 9.57 5.15
C ALA A 259 14.48 9.32 6.21
N LYS A 260 15.78 9.47 5.86
CA LYS A 260 16.86 9.46 6.86
C LYS A 260 16.90 10.71 7.74
N ALA A 261 16.39 11.86 7.27
CA ALA A 261 16.44 13.12 8.02
C ALA A 261 15.33 13.26 9.08
N ILE A 262 14.22 12.52 8.96
CA ILE A 262 13.19 12.45 10.01
C ILE A 262 13.60 11.45 11.10
N LYS A 263 14.30 10.36 10.72
CA LYS A 263 14.85 9.40 11.70
C LYS A 263 15.89 9.99 12.66
N SER A 264 16.51 11.12 12.33
CA SER A 264 17.43 11.82 13.23
C SER A 264 16.76 12.85 14.14
N ARG A 265 15.44 13.03 14.05
CA ARG A 265 14.69 14.01 14.86
C ARG A 265 13.89 13.40 16.01
N CYS A 266 13.78 12.06 16.08
CA CYS A 266 13.03 11.34 17.11
C CYS A 266 13.84 10.23 17.83
N CYS A 267 15.16 10.36 17.90
CA CYS A 267 15.99 9.53 18.79
C CYS A 267 16.60 10.41 19.87
#